data_AF-A0A975MQB7-F1
#
_entry.id   AF-A0A975MQB7-F1
#
_cell.length_a   1.000
_cell.length_b   1.000
_cell.length_c   1.000
_cell.angle_alpha   90.00
_cell.angle_beta   90.00
_cell.angle_gamma   90.00
#
_symmetry.space_group_name_H-M   'P 1'
#
loop_
_entity.id
_entity.type
_entity.pdbx_description
1 polymer ?
#
loop_
_entity_poly.entity_id
_entity_poly.type
_entity_poly.pdbx_seq_one_letter_code
_entity_poly.pdbx_strand_id
1 'polypeptide(L)' 'MSLVDANIVLRYLLDDHAELSAKAAAILEQQTVTLPIEAACEVVYVLQKVYAVNREEIRQLLTCCTKHW' A
#
# COMPACT_ATOMS: atom_id res chain seq x y z
N MET A 1 -10.06 -12.13 -9.43
CA MET A 1 -9.97 -11.07 -8.40
C MET A 1 -9.01 -11.57 -7.34
N SER A 2 -7.88 -10.88 -7.18
CA SER A 2 -6.86 -11.22 -6.20
C SER A 2 -6.99 -10.29 -4.99
N LEU A 3 -7.03 -10.84 -3.80
CA LEU A 3 -7.04 -10.09 -2.55
C LEU A 3 -5.60 -9.71 -2.21
N VAL A 4 -5.35 -8.47 -1.82
CA VAL A 4 -4.01 -8.01 -1.41
C VAL A 4 -3.94 -7.74 0.08
N ASP A 5 -2.82 -8.13 0.68
CA ASP A 5 -2.52 -7.92 2.09
C ASP A 5 -1.88 -6.54 2.32
N ALA A 6 -1.97 -6.03 3.56
CA ALA A 6 -1.35 -4.77 3.96
C ALA A 6 0.15 -4.74 3.64
N ASN A 7 0.84 -5.88 3.79
CA ASN A 7 2.28 -5.97 3.52
C ASN A 7 2.63 -5.67 2.06
N ILE A 8 1.81 -6.10 1.09
CA ILE A 8 2.06 -5.82 -0.33
C ILE A 8 1.98 -4.31 -0.58
N VAL A 9 0.96 -3.67 -0.01
CA VAL A 9 0.78 -2.21 -0.13
C VAL A 9 1.92 -1.46 0.56
N LEU A 10 2.32 -1.88 1.76
CA LEU A 10 3.43 -1.26 2.48
C LEU A 10 4.76 -1.39 1.71
N ARG A 11 5.05 -2.56 1.12
CA ARG A 11 6.27 -2.76 0.31
C ARG A 11 6.27 -1.87 -0.93
N TYR A 12 5.12 -1.67 -1.56
CA TYR A 12 4.98 -0.76 -2.68
C TYR A 12 5.16 0.71 -2.26
N LEU A 13 4.55 1.12 -1.15
CA LEU A 13 4.61 2.52 -0.68
C LEU A 13 5.97 2.92 -0.11
N LEU A 14 6.63 2.01 0.62
CA LEU A 14 7.87 2.30 1.34
C LEU A 14 9.13 2.04 0.53
N ASP A 15 9.03 1.28 -0.56
CA ASP A 15 10.17 0.81 -1.38
C ASP A 15 11.31 0.20 -0.53
N ASP A 16 10.97 -0.41 0.61
CA ASP A 16 11.92 -0.91 1.61
C ASP A 16 12.74 -2.12 1.11
N HIS A 17 12.30 -2.81 0.06
CA HIS A 17 12.97 -4.01 -0.41
C HIS A 17 12.87 -4.18 -1.93
N ALA A 18 13.96 -3.86 -2.64
CA ALA A 18 14.03 -3.80 -4.11
C ALA A 18 13.27 -4.93 -4.85
N GLU A 19 13.49 -6.21 -4.50
CA GLU A 19 12.81 -7.32 -5.19
C GLU A 19 11.32 -7.46 -4.85
N LEU A 20 10.93 -7.18 -3.61
CA LEU A 20 9.55 -7.35 -3.14
C LEU A 20 8.69 -6.14 -3.50
N SER A 21 9.28 -4.95 -3.47
CA SER A 21 8.67 -3.69 -3.92
C SER A 21 8.41 -3.73 -5.42
N ALA A 22 9.35 -4.23 -6.23
CA ALA A 22 9.12 -4.43 -7.66
C ALA A 22 8.00 -5.45 -7.94
N LYS A 23 7.92 -6.55 -7.18
CA LYS A 23 6.82 -7.51 -7.29
C LYS A 23 5.48 -6.91 -6.85
N ALA A 24 5.47 -6.14 -5.77
CA ALA A 24 4.29 -5.45 -5.29
C ALA A 24 3.78 -4.44 -6.32
N ALA A 25 4.67 -3.65 -6.94
CA ALA A 25 4.34 -2.76 -8.04
C ALA A 25 3.74 -3.52 -9.22
N ALA A 26 4.35 -4.63 -9.64
CA ALA A 26 3.79 -5.45 -10.71
C ALA A 26 2.39 -6.00 -10.39
N ILE A 27 2.11 -6.36 -9.13
CA ILE A 27 0.79 -6.84 -8.71
C ILE A 27 -0.23 -5.69 -8.69
N LEU A 28 0.13 -4.53 -8.14
CA LEU A 28 -0.77 -3.40 -7.94
C LEU A 28 -1.02 -2.58 -9.20
N GLU A 29 -0.04 -2.49 -10.11
CA GLU A 29 -0.15 -1.69 -11.35
C GLU A 29 -0.65 -2.51 -12.55
N GLN A 30 -0.36 -3.81 -12.62
CA GLN A 30 -0.69 -4.62 -13.80
C GLN A 30 -2.01 -5.40 -13.64
N GLN A 31 -2.57 -5.46 -12.43
CA GLN A 31 -3.76 -6.26 -12.14
C GLN A 31 -4.75 -5.46 -11.28
N THR A 32 -6.04 -5.65 -11.55
CA THR A 32 -7.09 -5.16 -10.64
C THR A 32 -7.13 -6.06 -9.40
N VAL A 33 -6.78 -5.49 -8.26
CA VAL A 33 -6.77 -6.16 -6.96
C VAL A 33 -7.83 -5.58 -6.03
N THR A 34 -8.24 -6.38 -5.05
CA THR A 34 -9.13 -5.91 -3.98
C THR A 34 -8.35 -5.80 -2.69
N LEU A 35 -8.30 -4.59 -2.14
CA LEU A 35 -7.78 -4.35 -0.80
C LEU A 35 -8.93 -4.42 0.20
N PRO A 36 -8.97 -5.43 1.08
CA PRO A 36 -9.98 -5.51 2.13
C PRO A 36 -9.79 -4.36 3.13
N ILE A 37 -10.90 -3.93 3.75
CA ILE A 37 -10.89 -2.80 4.68
C ILE A 37 -9.97 -3.05 5.88
N GLU A 38 -9.85 -4.30 6.33
CA GLU A 38 -8.94 -4.68 7.42
C GLU A 38 -7.48 -4.39 7.06
N ALA A 39 -7.05 -4.80 5.86
CA ALA A 39 -5.71 -4.52 5.35
C ALA A 39 -5.49 -3.02 5.14
N ALA A 40 -6.49 -2.28 4.65
CA ALA A 40 -6.39 -0.84 4.51
C ALA A 40 -6.19 -0.12 5.86
N CYS A 41 -6.93 -0.53 6.89
CA CYS A 41 -6.77 -0.02 8.25
C CYS A 41 -5.39 -0.33 8.82
N GLU A 42 -4.88 -1.54 8.56
CA GLU A 42 -3.53 -1.94 8.98
C GLU A 42 -2.44 -1.10 8.30
N VAL A 43 -2.53 -0.85 6.99
CA VAL A 43 -1.60 0.04 6.27
C VAL A 43 -1.56 1.42 6.92
N VAL A 44 -2.72 2.02 7.17
CA VAL A 44 -2.81 3.34 7.81
C VAL A 44 -2.23 3.31 9.24
N TYR A 45 -2.53 2.26 10.01
CA TYR A 45 -2.03 2.10 11.36
C TYR A 45 -0.50 1.97 11.37
N VAL A 46 0.08 1.12 10.51
CA VAL A 46 1.53 0.90 10.43
C VAL A 46 2.24 2.17 9.99
N LEU A 47 1.77 2.85 8.95
CA LEU A 47 2.36 4.11 8.48
C LEU A 47 2.34 5.18 9.60
N GLN A 48 1.22 5.30 10.32
CA GLN A 48 1.08 6.30 11.38
C GLN A 48 1.85 5.95 12.66
N LYS A 49 1.85 4.69 13.10
CA LYS A 49 2.33 4.29 14.43
C LYS A 49 3.74 3.72 14.41
N VAL A 50 4.13 3.01 13.36
CA VAL A 50 5.46 2.40 13.25
C VAL A 50 6.41 3.36 12.54
N TYR A 51 5.97 3.94 11.41
CA TYR A 51 6.79 4.85 10.60
C TYR A 51 6.59 6.33 10.95
N ALA A 52 5.69 6.64 11.91
CA ALA A 52 5.39 8.00 12.36
C ALA A 52 5.02 8.98 11.23
N VAL A 53 4.45 8.47 10.13
CA VAL A 53 4.04 9.27 8.98
C VAL A 53 2.80 10.09 9.33
N ASN A 54 2.80 11.37 8.94
CA ASN A 54 1.69 12.28 9.20
C ASN A 54 0.43 11.89 8.43
N ARG A 55 -0.74 12.16 9.00
CA ARG A 55 -2.04 11.83 8.38
C ARG A 55 -2.23 12.44 6.99
N GLU A 56 -1.75 13.66 6.78
CA GLU A 56 -1.84 14.31 5.46
C GLU A 56 -0.98 13.62 4.42
N GLU A 57 0.20 13.15 4.79
CA GLU A 57 1.09 12.42 3.89
C GLU A 57 0.51 11.04 3.54
N ILE A 58 -0.04 10.33 4.53
CA ILE A 58 -0.80 9.09 4.30
C ILE A 58 -1.99 9.34 3.35
N ARG A 59 -2.74 10.43 3.55
CA ARG A 59 -3.85 10.79 2.66
C ARG A 59 -3.36 11.05 1.24
N GLN A 60 -2.26 11.78 1.07
CA GLN A 60 -1.69 12.05 -0.25
C GLN A 60 -1.23 10.77 -0.95
N LEU A 61 -0.51 9.90 -0.25
CA LEU A 61 -0.05 8.60 -0.77
C LEU A 61 -1.22 7.73 -1.23
N LEU A 62 -2.24 7.57 -0.37
CA LEU A 62 -3.41 6.76 -0.70
C LEU A 62 -4.23 7.37 -1.85
N THR A 63 -4.40 8.69 -1.88
CA THR A 63 -5.12 9.38 -2.96
C THR A 63 -4.37 9.29 -4.29
N CYS A 64 -3.04 9.24 -4.26
CA CYS A 64 -2.22 9.02 -5.45
C CYS A 64 -2.39 7.59 -5.97
N CYS A 65 -2.42 6.60 -5.07
CA CYS A 65 -2.57 5.19 -5.44
C CYS A 65 -3.97 4.86 -5.97
N THR A 66 -5.04 5.42 -5.40
CA THR A 66 -6.42 5.13 -5.84
C THR A 66 -6.76 5.60 -7.25
N LYS A 67 -5.90 6.41 -7.91
CA LYS A 67 -6.06 6.75 -9.33
C LYS A 67 -5.58 5.65 -10.28
N HIS A 68 -4.86 4.66 -9.77
CA HIS A 68 -4.25 3.57 -10.53
C HIS A 68 -4.86 2.19 -10.24
N TRP A 69 -5.81 2.11 -9.29
CA TRP A 69 -6.39 0.85 -8.79
C TRP A 69 -7.81 0.64 -9.30
#